data_AF-A0A3M0WFD9-F1
#
_entry.id   AF-A0A3M0WFD9-F1
#
_cell.length_a   1.000
_cell.length_b   1.000
_cell.length_c   1.000
_cell.angle_alpha   90.00
_cell.angle_beta   90.00
_cell.angle_gamma   90.00
#
_symmetry.space_group_name_H-M   'P 1'
#
loop_
_entity.id
_entity.type
_entity.pdbx_description
1 polymer ?
#
loop_
_entity_poly.entity_id
_entity_poly.type
_entity_poly.pdbx_seq_one_letter_code
_entity_poly.pdbx_strand_id
1 'polypeptide(L)'
;MAALDRILELQQQGYSDEDIVQILRNEGVSTSEIQDALNQARIKSAVSAPVEAAGTEQIQQQPEGSIQPQDYASQPQDYAQAQQPAQEPQAPQDAQYAQQGYSSQYPSQEQSPEAYYAQTPQAYDATYSDYYSAPAYDTETISEIAGQVVSERIDEIKKEIEKMGTFRIDAEARIKSINERLKRIEDRIELLVKSVIGKIGEFGENTEVIKKDLDNLHNTVSKLMNPLIDTYNELKKKKPRSKKKK
;
A
#
# COMPACT_ATOMS: atom_id res chain seq x y z
N MET A 1 18.71 11.00 -28.35
CA MET A 1 18.44 9.60 -27.99
C MET A 1 17.04 9.56 -27.42
N ALA A 2 16.22 8.55 -27.73
CA ALA A 2 14.87 8.48 -27.18
C ALA A 2 14.93 8.22 -25.67
N ALA A 3 14.08 8.88 -24.88
CA ALA A 3 14.04 8.70 -23.43
C ALA A 3 13.88 7.21 -23.02
N LEU A 4 13.18 6.43 -23.84
CA LEU A 4 12.99 4.99 -23.67
C LEU A 4 14.31 4.20 -23.65
N ASP A 5 15.21 4.46 -24.60
CA ASP A 5 16.48 3.72 -24.70
C ASP A 5 17.37 3.99 -23.48
N ARG A 6 17.36 5.23 -22.99
CA ARG A 6 18.11 5.64 -21.81
C ARG A 6 17.57 5.01 -20.53
N ILE A 7 16.24 4.90 -20.39
CA ILE A 7 15.60 4.20 -19.26
C ILE A 7 16.00 2.73 -19.24
N LEU A 8 15.97 2.04 -20.39
CA LEU A 8 16.34 0.63 -20.47
C LEU A 8 17.82 0.42 -20.10
N GLU A 9 18.70 1.31 -20.53
CA GLU A 9 20.13 1.29 -20.16
C GLU A 9 20.32 1.44 -18.64
N LEU A 10 19.67 2.46 -18.03
CA LEU A 10 19.77 2.70 -16.59
C LEU A 10 19.14 1.57 -15.75
N GLN A 11 18.04 0.98 -16.22
CA GLN A 11 17.45 -0.20 -15.58
C GLN A 11 18.37 -1.42 -15.65
N GLN A 12 19.06 -1.63 -16.78
CA GLN A 12 20.08 -2.69 -16.90
C GLN A 12 21.29 -2.45 -15.98
N GLN A 13 21.61 -1.18 -15.69
CA GLN A 13 22.63 -0.79 -14.71
C GLN A 13 22.16 -0.91 -13.25
N GLY A 14 20.88 -1.21 -13.02
CA GLY A 14 20.32 -1.45 -11.67
C GLY A 14 19.83 -0.20 -10.93
N TYR A 15 19.64 0.93 -11.61
CA TYR A 15 19.06 2.12 -11.00
C TYR A 15 17.57 1.93 -10.68
N SER A 16 17.10 2.56 -9.60
CA SER A 16 15.68 2.59 -9.25
C SER A 16 14.90 3.53 -10.20
N ASP A 17 13.60 3.30 -10.36
CA ASP A 17 12.76 4.17 -11.20
C ASP A 17 12.77 5.62 -10.69
N GLU A 18 12.89 5.86 -9.37
CA GLU A 18 13.03 7.21 -8.82
C GLU A 18 14.35 7.88 -9.21
N ASP A 19 15.47 7.15 -9.16
CA ASP A 19 16.78 7.68 -9.55
C ASP A 19 16.83 8.00 -11.05
N ILE A 20 16.21 7.15 -11.86
CA ILE A 20 16.09 7.34 -13.32
C ILE A 20 15.34 8.64 -13.64
N VAL A 21 14.25 8.93 -12.93
CA VAL A 21 13.50 10.18 -13.10
C VAL A 21 14.37 11.41 -12.78
N GLN A 22 15.20 11.34 -11.75
CA GLN A 22 16.11 12.44 -11.40
C GLN A 22 17.21 12.63 -12.44
N ILE A 23 17.83 11.55 -12.90
CA ILE A 23 18.87 11.59 -13.94
C ILE A 23 18.33 12.20 -15.24
N LEU A 24 17.17 11.72 -15.72
CA LEU A 24 16.57 12.19 -16.96
C LEU A 24 16.08 13.64 -16.87
N ARG A 25 15.60 14.07 -15.69
CA ARG A 25 15.24 15.47 -15.46
C ARG A 25 16.48 16.37 -15.53
N ASN A 26 17.61 15.93 -14.97
CA ASN A 26 18.88 16.65 -15.06
C ASN A 26 19.44 16.69 -16.50
N GLU A 27 19.14 15.67 -17.30
CA GLU A 27 19.43 15.61 -18.74
C GLU A 27 18.46 16.49 -19.59
N GLY A 28 17.47 17.12 -18.96
CA GLY A 28 16.54 18.06 -19.62
C GLY A 28 15.31 17.39 -20.27
N VAL A 29 15.04 16.12 -19.96
CA VAL A 29 13.86 15.41 -20.48
C VAL A 29 12.60 15.86 -19.74
N SER A 30 11.51 16.05 -20.48
CA SER A 30 10.22 16.49 -19.90
C SER A 30 9.61 15.41 -19.00
N THR A 31 8.91 15.82 -17.94
CA THR A 31 8.26 14.88 -17.00
C THR A 31 7.23 13.98 -17.67
N SER A 32 6.51 14.47 -18.67
CA SER A 32 5.55 13.68 -19.45
C SER A 32 6.24 12.60 -20.27
N GLU A 33 7.36 12.92 -20.92
CA GLU A 33 8.13 11.99 -21.74
C GLU A 33 8.81 10.92 -20.87
N ILE A 34 9.29 11.28 -19.68
CA ILE A 34 9.83 10.32 -18.70
C ILE A 34 8.75 9.31 -18.29
N GLN A 35 7.54 9.78 -17.98
CA GLN A 35 6.43 8.90 -17.57
C GLN A 35 5.98 7.96 -18.68
N ASP A 36 5.83 8.48 -19.91
CA ASP A 36 5.47 7.67 -21.07
C ASP A 36 6.53 6.60 -21.35
N ALA A 37 7.80 7.00 -21.36
CA ALA A 37 8.91 6.09 -21.62
C ALA A 37 9.10 5.04 -20.50
N LEU A 38 8.87 5.39 -19.22
CA LEU A 38 8.85 4.43 -18.11
C LEU A 38 7.73 3.39 -18.26
N ASN A 39 6.53 3.82 -18.65
CA ASN A 39 5.42 2.91 -18.89
C ASN A 39 5.73 1.96 -20.05
N GLN A 40 6.29 2.47 -21.15
CA GLN A 40 6.71 1.67 -22.30
C GLN A 40 7.82 0.68 -21.93
N ALA A 41 8.81 1.09 -21.14
CA ALA A 41 9.89 0.23 -20.67
C ALA A 41 9.35 -0.95 -19.82
N ARG A 42 8.42 -0.68 -18.90
CA ARG A 42 7.77 -1.72 -18.07
C ARG A 42 7.00 -2.73 -18.91
N ILE A 43 6.24 -2.27 -19.90
CA ILE A 43 5.51 -3.16 -20.82
C ILE A 43 6.51 -4.03 -21.60
N LYS A 44 7.57 -3.42 -22.14
CA LYS A 44 8.59 -4.15 -22.91
C LYS A 44 9.33 -5.18 -22.07
N SER A 45 9.64 -4.88 -20.81
CA SER A 45 10.25 -5.83 -19.88
C SER A 45 9.32 -7.00 -19.55
N ALA A 46 8.01 -6.75 -19.39
CA ALA A 46 7.03 -7.81 -19.13
C ALA A 46 6.84 -8.73 -20.34
N VAL A 47 6.92 -8.19 -21.56
CA VAL A 47 6.78 -8.95 -22.80
C VAL A 47 8.06 -9.71 -23.17
N SER A 48 9.22 -9.17 -22.80
CA SER A 48 10.52 -9.77 -23.15
C SER A 48 11.04 -10.77 -22.13
N ALA A 49 10.37 -10.94 -20.98
CA ALA A 49 10.68 -12.00 -20.04
C ALA A 49 10.46 -13.36 -20.72
N PRO A 50 11.52 -14.14 -21.00
CA PRO A 50 11.36 -15.47 -21.57
C PRO A 50 10.59 -16.30 -20.57
N VAL A 51 9.52 -16.96 -21.03
CA VAL A 51 8.82 -18.01 -20.29
C VAL A 51 9.75 -19.24 -20.27
N GLU A 52 10.87 -19.13 -19.57
CA GLU A 52 11.81 -20.23 -19.37
C GLU A 52 11.47 -20.94 -18.04
N ALA A 53 10.70 -22.01 -18.22
CA ALA A 53 10.83 -23.29 -17.53
C ALA A 53 11.00 -23.27 -15.99
N ALA A 54 9.88 -23.30 -15.29
CA ALA A 54 9.76 -24.07 -14.05
C ALA A 54 8.50 -24.94 -14.11
N GLY A 55 8.73 -26.25 -14.23
CA GLY A 55 7.91 -27.27 -13.58
C GLY A 55 6.58 -27.63 -14.22
N THR A 56 6.64 -28.62 -15.10
CA THR A 56 5.59 -29.58 -15.43
C THR A 56 4.87 -30.10 -14.19
N GLU A 57 3.60 -29.74 -13.94
CA GLU A 57 2.61 -30.62 -13.30
C GLU A 57 1.20 -30.39 -13.87
N GLN A 58 0.79 -31.39 -14.64
CA GLN A 58 -0.55 -31.92 -14.87
C GLN A 58 -1.75 -30.97 -15.04
N ILE A 59 -2.14 -30.88 -16.30
CA ILE A 59 -3.49 -30.62 -16.80
C ILE A 59 -4.43 -31.70 -16.22
N GLN A 60 -5.40 -31.31 -15.37
CA GLN A 60 -6.53 -32.17 -15.01
C GLN A 60 -7.83 -31.57 -15.56
N GLN A 61 -8.54 -32.43 -16.27
CA GLN A 61 -9.69 -32.18 -17.13
C GLN A 61 -10.90 -31.60 -16.36
N GLN A 62 -11.61 -30.69 -17.03
CA GLN A 62 -12.99 -30.34 -16.75
C GLN A 62 -13.89 -31.59 -16.71
N PRO A 63 -14.87 -31.59 -15.80
CA PRO A 63 -16.19 -32.12 -16.12
C PRO A 63 -17.23 -31.00 -16.12
N GLU A 64 -17.96 -30.90 -17.24
CA GLU A 64 -19.32 -30.39 -17.26
C GLU A 64 -20.19 -31.11 -16.22
N GLY A 65 -21.11 -30.40 -15.57
CA GLY A 65 -22.32 -31.03 -15.04
C GLY A 65 -22.92 -30.43 -13.78
N SER A 66 -24.23 -30.19 -13.89
CA SER A 66 -25.25 -30.11 -12.84
C SER A 66 -25.34 -28.85 -11.95
N ILE A 67 -26.29 -28.03 -12.38
CA ILE A 67 -27.15 -27.14 -11.60
C ILE A 67 -27.80 -27.94 -10.46
N GLN A 68 -27.71 -27.45 -9.22
CA GLN A 68 -28.60 -27.89 -8.14
C GLN A 68 -29.10 -26.66 -7.36
N PRO A 69 -30.42 -26.44 -7.23
CA PRO A 69 -30.97 -25.37 -6.43
C PRO A 69 -30.92 -25.79 -4.96
N GLN A 70 -30.29 -24.99 -4.10
CA GLN A 70 -30.30 -25.26 -2.67
C GLN A 70 -31.16 -24.26 -1.90
N ASP A 71 -32.09 -24.92 -1.21
CA ASP A 71 -33.19 -24.50 -0.40
C ASP A 71 -32.88 -23.48 0.70
N TYR A 72 -33.92 -22.71 1.01
CA TYR A 72 -33.97 -21.79 2.14
C TYR A 72 -34.13 -22.59 3.44
N ALA A 73 -33.23 -22.39 4.40
CA ALA A 73 -33.46 -22.80 5.79
C ALA A 73 -33.00 -21.71 6.75
N SER A 74 -33.99 -20.94 7.19
CA SER A 74 -33.94 -20.03 8.33
C SER A 74 -33.69 -20.81 9.63
N GLN A 75 -32.71 -20.40 10.44
CA GLN A 75 -32.81 -20.55 11.89
C GLN A 75 -32.17 -19.38 12.64
N PRO A 76 -32.74 -19.00 13.81
CA PRO A 76 -32.38 -17.82 14.58
C PRO A 76 -31.24 -18.11 15.56
N GLN A 77 -30.35 -17.14 15.79
CA GLN A 77 -29.56 -17.11 17.01
C GLN A 77 -29.77 -15.81 17.77
N ASP A 78 -30.13 -16.05 19.02
CA ASP A 78 -30.47 -15.14 20.07
C ASP A 78 -29.39 -15.33 21.17
N TYR A 79 -29.21 -14.29 21.99
CA TYR A 79 -28.36 -14.19 23.19
C TYR A 79 -26.82 -14.30 23.04
N ALA A 80 -26.10 -13.22 23.35
CA ALA A 80 -25.56 -13.02 24.71
C ALA A 80 -24.58 -11.84 24.75
N GLN A 81 -25.02 -10.80 25.44
CA GLN A 81 -24.26 -9.65 25.90
C GLN A 81 -23.23 -10.10 26.95
N ALA A 82 -21.94 -9.96 26.66
CA ALA A 82 -20.87 -10.18 27.63
C ALA A 82 -20.07 -8.89 27.85
N GLN A 83 -19.99 -8.54 29.12
CA GLN A 83 -19.43 -7.33 29.71
C GLN A 83 -17.93 -7.18 29.40
N GLN A 84 -17.52 -6.00 28.95
CA GLN A 84 -16.12 -5.58 28.98
C GLN A 84 -15.79 -4.99 30.36
N PRO A 85 -14.72 -5.45 31.02
CA PRO A 85 -14.21 -4.81 32.22
C PRO A 85 -13.44 -3.53 31.88
N ALA A 86 -13.66 -2.52 32.72
CA ALA A 86 -12.94 -1.27 32.76
C ALA A 86 -11.43 -1.49 33.00
N GLN A 87 -10.60 -0.77 32.23
CA GLN A 87 -9.20 -0.54 32.54
C GLN A 87 -8.85 0.94 32.37
N GLU A 88 -7.83 1.31 33.12
CA GLU A 88 -7.54 2.58 33.80
C GLU A 88 -7.13 3.78 32.93
N PRO A 89 -7.21 5.01 33.49
CA PRO A 89 -6.78 6.23 32.82
C PRO A 89 -5.25 6.32 32.77
N GLN A 90 -4.66 6.18 31.58
CA GLN A 90 -3.27 6.58 31.34
C GLN A 90 -3.17 8.08 31.03
N ALA A 91 -2.16 8.68 31.68
CA ALA A 91 -1.80 10.08 31.69
C ALA A 91 -1.45 10.66 30.30
N PRO A 92 -1.57 11.99 30.12
CA PRO A 92 -1.23 12.65 28.87
C PRO A 92 0.29 12.75 28.70
N GLN A 93 0.82 12.17 27.63
CA GLN A 93 2.15 12.50 27.13
C GLN A 93 2.02 13.48 25.96
N ASP A 94 2.57 14.67 26.17
CA ASP A 94 2.94 15.64 25.16
C ASP A 94 3.78 14.98 24.06
N ALA A 95 3.30 15.03 22.82
CA ALA A 95 4.14 14.91 21.64
C ALA A 95 3.53 15.76 20.52
N GLN A 96 4.04 17.00 20.44
CA GLN A 96 3.90 17.90 19.31
C GLN A 96 4.33 17.21 18.01
N TYR A 97 3.42 17.05 17.07
CA TYR A 97 3.76 17.02 15.65
C TYR A 97 2.73 17.84 14.88
N ALA A 98 3.22 18.92 14.29
CA ALA A 98 2.47 19.83 13.46
C ALA A 98 1.93 19.09 12.22
N GLN A 99 0.61 19.03 12.07
CA GLN A 99 -0.02 18.68 10.81
C GLN A 99 -0.38 19.97 10.07
N GLN A 100 0.31 20.21 8.97
CA GLN A 100 0.01 21.23 7.98
C GLN A 100 -1.42 21.02 7.46
N GLY A 101 -2.26 22.03 7.68
CA GLY A 101 -3.59 22.12 7.11
C GLY A 101 -3.51 22.34 5.61
N TYR A 102 -4.09 21.42 4.85
CA TYR A 102 -4.54 21.70 3.49
C TYR A 102 -5.88 22.43 3.59
N SER A 103 -5.84 23.74 3.42
CA SER A 103 -7.01 24.59 3.23
C SER A 103 -7.59 24.33 1.84
N SER A 104 -8.77 23.72 1.79
CA SER A 104 -9.62 23.71 0.60
C SER A 104 -10.18 25.12 0.39
N GLN A 105 -9.62 25.83 -0.57
CA GLN A 105 -10.10 27.13 -1.03
C GLN A 105 -11.27 26.90 -2.00
N TYR A 106 -12.49 27.00 -1.50
CA TYR A 106 -13.69 27.18 -2.33
C TYR A 106 -13.71 28.61 -2.88
N PRO A 107 -13.96 28.82 -4.19
CA PRO A 107 -14.31 30.14 -4.69
C PRO A 107 -15.76 30.45 -4.29
N SER A 108 -15.91 31.35 -3.33
CA SER A 108 -17.18 31.98 -2.98
C SER A 108 -17.69 32.77 -4.19
N GLN A 109 -18.88 32.43 -4.69
CA GLN A 109 -19.66 33.32 -5.55
C GLN A 109 -20.01 34.57 -4.76
N GLU A 110 -19.40 35.70 -5.13
CA GLU A 110 -19.79 37.02 -4.67
C GLU A 110 -21.15 37.38 -5.29
N GLN A 111 -22.21 37.16 -4.51
CA GLN A 111 -23.49 37.85 -4.70
C GLN A 111 -23.24 39.35 -4.51
N SER A 112 -23.37 40.10 -5.60
CA SER A 112 -23.38 41.55 -5.54
C SER A 112 -24.75 42.05 -5.03
N PRO A 113 -24.81 43.02 -4.10
CA PRO A 113 -26.06 43.50 -3.51
C PRO A 113 -26.82 44.49 -4.41
N GLU A 114 -28.15 44.37 -4.38
CA GLU A 114 -29.10 45.43 -4.72
C GLU A 114 -28.77 46.73 -3.96
N ALA A 115 -28.25 47.73 -4.67
CA ALA A 115 -28.10 49.08 -4.17
C ALA A 115 -28.94 50.05 -5.02
N TYR A 116 -30.17 50.19 -4.55
CA TYR A 116 -31.04 51.35 -4.66
C TYR A 116 -30.26 52.67 -4.85
N TYR A 117 -30.45 53.36 -5.98
CA TYR A 117 -30.13 54.79 -6.06
C TYR A 117 -31.32 55.60 -6.56
N ALA A 118 -31.57 56.63 -5.77
CA ALA A 118 -32.62 57.59 -5.90
C ALA A 118 -32.39 58.55 -7.08
N GLN A 119 -33.51 58.77 -7.75
CA GLN A 119 -33.85 59.83 -8.68
C GLN A 119 -33.31 61.22 -8.26
N THR A 120 -32.48 61.83 -9.10
CA THR A 120 -32.30 63.29 -9.14
C THR A 120 -32.37 63.74 -10.61
N PRO A 121 -33.21 64.75 -10.95
CA PRO A 121 -33.32 65.25 -12.30
C PRO A 121 -32.28 66.36 -12.50
N GLN A 122 -31.18 66.04 -13.20
CA GLN A 122 -30.28 67.07 -13.71
C GLN A 122 -30.35 67.06 -15.23
N ALA A 123 -31.05 68.08 -15.74
CA ALA A 123 -31.06 68.48 -17.13
C ALA A 123 -29.62 68.68 -17.60
N TYR A 124 -29.12 67.74 -18.39
CA TYR A 124 -27.91 67.91 -19.16
C TYR A 124 -28.26 67.88 -20.63
N ASP A 125 -27.67 68.88 -21.28
CA ASP A 125 -27.92 69.36 -22.62
C ASP A 125 -27.66 68.27 -23.67
N ALA A 126 -28.62 68.17 -24.59
CA ALA A 126 -28.63 67.23 -25.69
C ALA A 126 -27.80 67.80 -26.83
N THR A 127 -26.52 67.47 -26.94
CA THR A 127 -25.74 67.82 -28.14
C THR A 127 -24.44 67.04 -28.31
N TYR A 128 -24.42 65.71 -28.09
CA TYR A 128 -23.37 64.84 -28.61
C TYR A 128 -23.92 63.42 -28.81
N SER A 129 -24.84 63.28 -29.77
CA SER A 129 -25.40 62.00 -30.21
C SER A 129 -25.17 61.87 -31.71
N ASP A 130 -23.93 61.59 -32.09
CA ASP A 130 -23.58 61.05 -33.41
C ASP A 130 -22.08 60.78 -33.44
N TYR A 131 -21.63 59.56 -33.12
CA TYR A 131 -20.42 58.97 -33.75
C TYR A 131 -20.05 57.53 -33.35
N TYR A 132 -20.82 56.86 -32.50
CA TYR A 132 -20.65 55.41 -32.31
C TYR A 132 -21.97 54.70 -32.51
N SER A 133 -22.44 54.70 -33.76
CA SER A 133 -23.29 53.62 -34.26
C SER A 133 -22.41 52.37 -34.29
N ALA A 134 -22.27 51.73 -33.12
CA ALA A 134 -21.85 50.35 -33.07
C ALA A 134 -22.90 49.57 -33.87
N PRO A 135 -22.50 48.68 -34.80
CA PRO A 135 -23.43 47.88 -35.56
C PRO A 135 -24.40 47.23 -34.58
N ALA A 136 -25.70 47.49 -34.78
CA ALA A 136 -26.76 46.82 -34.05
C ALA A 136 -26.71 45.35 -34.45
N TYR A 137 -25.85 44.58 -33.78
CA TYR A 137 -25.91 43.14 -33.82
C TYR A 137 -27.28 42.76 -33.29
N ASP A 138 -28.05 42.08 -34.12
CA ASP A 138 -29.38 41.61 -33.78
C ASP A 138 -29.29 40.76 -32.50
N THR A 139 -30.14 41.05 -31.52
CA THR A 139 -30.19 40.30 -30.26
C THR A 139 -30.47 38.82 -30.51
N GLU A 140 -31.12 38.50 -31.63
CA GLU A 140 -31.34 37.12 -32.07
C GLU A 140 -30.02 36.41 -32.41
N THR A 141 -29.09 37.09 -33.10
CA THR A 141 -27.75 36.53 -33.41
C THR A 141 -26.90 36.33 -32.15
N ILE A 142 -26.97 37.27 -31.21
CA ILE A 142 -26.25 37.14 -29.93
C ILE A 142 -26.82 35.96 -29.13
N SER A 143 -28.14 35.79 -29.12
CA SER A 143 -28.81 34.67 -28.47
C SER A 143 -28.46 33.32 -29.10
N GLU A 144 -28.34 33.27 -30.43
CA GLU A 144 -27.93 32.05 -31.16
C GLU A 144 -26.49 31.66 -30.82
N ILE A 145 -25.55 32.61 -30.87
CA ILE A 145 -24.14 32.38 -30.49
C ILE A 145 -24.04 31.93 -29.04
N ALA A 146 -24.78 32.57 -28.12
CA ALA A 146 -24.80 32.19 -26.72
C ALA A 146 -25.35 30.77 -26.53
N GLY A 147 -26.42 30.41 -27.24
CA GLY A 147 -26.99 29.06 -27.22
C GLY A 147 -26.00 28.00 -27.70
N GLN A 148 -25.28 28.28 -28.79
CA GLN A 148 -24.27 27.37 -29.33
C GLN A 148 -23.12 27.16 -28.35
N VAL A 149 -22.59 28.24 -27.75
CA VAL A 149 -21.51 28.15 -26.77
C VAL A 149 -21.95 27.37 -25.53
N VAL A 150 -23.18 27.60 -25.04
CA VAL A 150 -23.72 26.84 -23.89
C VAL A 150 -23.87 25.36 -24.23
N SER A 151 -24.38 25.02 -25.42
CA SER A 151 -24.52 23.62 -25.85
C SER A 151 -23.16 22.92 -25.93
N GLU A 152 -22.16 23.57 -26.53
CA GLU A 152 -20.81 23.02 -26.65
C GLU A 152 -20.18 22.75 -25.28
N ARG A 153 -20.34 23.67 -24.32
CA ARG A 153 -19.88 23.48 -22.94
C ARG A 153 -20.62 22.37 -22.20
N ILE A 154 -21.92 22.22 -22.41
CA ILE A 154 -22.70 21.12 -21.81
C ILE A 154 -22.24 19.78 -22.37
N ASP A 155 -21.96 19.69 -23.67
CA ASP A 155 -21.46 18.47 -24.31
C ASP A 155 -20.04 18.11 -23.82
N GLU A 156 -19.16 19.10 -23.63
CA GLU A 156 -17.85 18.91 -22.99
C GLU A 156 -17.99 18.35 -21.57
N ILE A 157 -18.84 18.97 -20.74
CA ILE A 157 -19.09 18.53 -19.35
C ILE A 157 -19.63 17.09 -19.33
N LYS A 158 -20.57 16.77 -20.23
CA LYS A 158 -21.12 15.41 -20.34
C LYS A 158 -20.03 14.39 -20.66
N LYS A 159 -19.14 14.72 -21.60
CA LYS A 159 -18.00 13.86 -21.96
C LYS A 159 -17.03 13.66 -20.80
N GLU A 160 -16.80 14.68 -19.97
CA GLU A 160 -15.98 14.54 -18.76
C GLU A 160 -16.65 13.68 -17.68
N ILE A 161 -17.97 13.81 -17.50
CA ILE A 161 -18.74 12.96 -16.59
C ILE A 161 -18.68 11.49 -17.04
N GLU A 162 -18.76 11.22 -18.34
CA GLU A 162 -18.61 9.86 -18.89
C GLU A 162 -17.21 9.30 -18.61
N LYS A 163 -16.15 10.09 -18.82
CA LYS A 163 -14.78 9.71 -18.44
C LYS A 163 -14.65 9.44 -16.93
N MET A 164 -15.25 10.26 -16.09
CA MET A 164 -15.26 10.06 -14.63
C MET A 164 -15.96 8.75 -14.25
N GLY A 165 -17.01 8.37 -14.98
CA GLY A 165 -17.66 7.07 -14.85
C GLY A 165 -16.71 5.91 -15.11
N THR A 166 -15.94 5.97 -16.21
CA THR A 166 -14.93 4.93 -16.51
C THR A 166 -13.82 4.88 -15.46
N PHE A 167 -13.36 6.03 -14.98
CA PHE A 167 -12.37 6.10 -13.90
C PHE A 167 -12.89 5.46 -12.61
N ARG A 168 -14.16 5.68 -12.24
CA ARG A 168 -14.77 5.04 -11.07
C ARG A 168 -14.75 3.52 -11.19
N ILE A 169 -15.13 2.98 -12.35
CA ILE A 169 -15.15 1.53 -12.59
C ILE A 169 -13.73 0.95 -12.48
N ASP A 170 -12.74 1.61 -13.09
CA ASP A 170 -11.34 1.18 -13.03
C ASP A 170 -10.77 1.26 -11.60
N ALA A 171 -11.10 2.32 -10.87
CA ALA A 171 -10.69 2.49 -9.47
C ALA A 171 -11.31 1.40 -8.58
N GLU A 172 -12.60 1.09 -8.77
CA GLU A 172 -13.30 0.05 -8.02
C GLU A 172 -12.69 -1.33 -8.29
N ALA A 173 -12.38 -1.65 -9.55
CA ALA A 173 -11.69 -2.88 -9.92
C ALA A 173 -10.30 -2.99 -9.28
N ARG A 174 -9.52 -1.89 -9.27
CA ARG A 174 -8.20 -1.85 -8.63
C ARG A 174 -8.30 -2.01 -7.11
N ILE A 175 -9.25 -1.34 -6.45
CA ILE A 175 -9.49 -1.48 -5.01
C ILE A 175 -9.85 -2.93 -4.67
N LYS A 176 -10.73 -3.56 -5.46
CA LYS A 176 -11.08 -4.98 -5.26
C LYS A 176 -9.86 -5.90 -5.39
N SER A 177 -9.02 -5.69 -6.42
CA SER A 177 -7.78 -6.43 -6.61
C SER A 177 -6.79 -6.25 -5.44
N ILE A 178 -6.67 -5.03 -4.91
CA ILE A 178 -5.84 -4.73 -3.73
C ILE A 178 -6.36 -5.49 -2.50
N ASN A 179 -7.67 -5.47 -2.25
CA ASN A 179 -8.28 -6.19 -1.13
C ASN A 179 -8.03 -7.71 -1.21
N GLU A 180 -8.15 -8.31 -2.39
CA GLU A 180 -7.84 -9.73 -2.60
C GLU A 180 -6.35 -10.05 -2.39
N ARG A 181 -5.45 -9.14 -2.78
CA ARG A 181 -4.01 -9.28 -2.53
C ARG A 181 -3.69 -9.15 -1.04
N LEU A 182 -4.30 -8.19 -0.34
CA LEU A 182 -4.14 -8.00 1.10
C LEU A 182 -4.59 -9.23 1.87
N LYS A 183 -5.76 -9.79 1.53
CA LYS A 183 -6.25 -11.03 2.14
C LYS A 183 -5.26 -12.19 1.96
N ARG A 184 -4.70 -12.38 0.76
CA ARG A 184 -3.66 -13.41 0.53
C ARG A 184 -2.37 -13.14 1.31
N ILE A 185 -2.01 -11.88 1.53
CA ILE A 185 -0.84 -11.53 2.35
C ILE A 185 -1.13 -11.86 3.81
N GLU A 186 -2.32 -11.55 4.32
CA GLU A 186 -2.78 -11.88 5.66
C GLU A 186 -2.74 -13.40 5.89
N ASP A 187 -3.30 -14.20 4.97
CA ASP A 187 -3.27 -15.67 5.04
C ASP A 187 -1.83 -16.23 5.09
N ARG A 188 -0.91 -15.65 4.31
CA ARG A 188 0.51 -16.05 4.29
C ARG A 188 1.24 -15.67 5.59
N ILE A 189 0.93 -14.52 6.16
CA ILE A 189 1.48 -14.09 7.45
C ILE A 189 0.96 -15.01 8.55
N GLU A 190 -0.32 -15.36 8.55
CA GLU A 190 -0.90 -16.28 9.53
C GLU A 190 -0.22 -17.66 9.45
N LEU A 191 -0.01 -18.19 8.24
CA LEU A 191 0.71 -19.44 8.03
C LEU A 191 2.15 -19.35 8.51
N LEU A 192 2.84 -18.24 8.23
CA LEU A 192 4.20 -17.99 8.69
C LEU A 192 4.27 -17.98 10.22
N VAL A 193 3.37 -17.27 10.89
CA VAL A 193 3.29 -17.22 12.36
C VAL A 193 3.04 -18.61 12.94
N LYS A 194 2.11 -19.39 12.37
CA LYS A 194 1.86 -20.78 12.76
C LYS A 194 3.11 -21.65 12.60
N SER A 195 3.83 -21.52 11.47
CA SER A 195 5.06 -22.28 11.22
C SER A 195 6.19 -21.90 12.18
N VAL A 196 6.35 -20.60 12.49
CA VAL A 196 7.35 -20.12 13.45
C VAL A 196 7.03 -20.60 14.86
N ILE A 197 5.78 -20.50 15.31
CA ILE A 197 5.35 -21.03 16.62
C ILE A 197 5.59 -22.54 16.69
N GLY A 198 5.23 -23.29 15.63
CA GLY A 198 5.48 -24.72 15.54
C GLY A 198 6.96 -25.08 15.68
N LYS A 199 7.83 -24.40 14.92
CA LYS A 199 9.29 -24.59 15.03
C LYS A 199 9.82 -24.25 16.42
N ILE A 200 9.38 -23.15 17.02
CA ILE A 200 9.80 -22.77 18.38
C ILE A 200 9.38 -23.85 19.39
N GLY A 201 8.18 -24.42 19.22
CA GLY A 201 7.70 -25.56 20.01
C GLY A 201 8.62 -26.79 19.86
N GLU A 202 8.92 -27.19 18.63
CA GLU A 202 9.85 -28.30 18.33
C GLU A 202 11.26 -28.05 18.89
N PHE A 203 11.78 -26.83 18.77
CA PHE A 203 13.06 -26.43 19.38
C PHE A 203 13.03 -26.51 20.91
N GLY A 204 11.91 -26.13 21.52
CA GLY A 204 11.69 -26.25 22.97
C GLY A 204 11.74 -27.71 23.44
N GLU A 205 11.00 -28.59 22.77
CA GLU A 205 10.97 -30.03 23.05
C GLU A 205 12.36 -30.66 22.85
N ASN A 206 13.03 -30.37 21.73
CA ASN A 206 14.39 -30.85 21.46
C ASN A 206 15.38 -30.36 22.53
N THR A 207 15.25 -29.11 23.00
CA THR A 207 16.10 -28.57 24.07
C THR A 207 15.86 -29.28 25.40
N GLU A 208 14.61 -29.67 25.69
CA GLU A 208 14.28 -30.45 26.88
C GLU A 208 14.88 -31.86 26.84
N VAL A 209 14.82 -32.54 25.67
CA VAL A 209 15.50 -33.83 25.46
C VAL A 209 17.01 -33.70 25.65
N ILE A 210 17.64 -32.67 25.06
CA ILE A 210 19.07 -32.43 25.21
C ILE A 210 19.45 -32.19 26.68
N LYS A 211 18.65 -31.42 27.44
CA LYS A 211 18.88 -31.23 28.88
C LYS A 211 18.85 -32.55 29.63
N LYS A 212 17.85 -33.40 29.36
CA LYS A 212 17.72 -34.70 29.99
C LYS A 212 18.91 -35.61 29.68
N ASP A 213 19.39 -35.62 28.44
CA ASP A 213 20.57 -36.39 28.06
C ASP A 213 21.85 -35.85 28.70
N LEU A 214 21.98 -34.52 28.82
CA LEU A 214 23.10 -33.87 29.50
C LEU A 214 23.11 -34.20 31.00
N ASP A 215 21.95 -34.20 31.65
CA ASP A 215 21.80 -34.65 33.04
C ASP A 215 22.17 -36.12 33.21
N ASN A 216 21.75 -36.98 32.29
CA ASN A 216 22.11 -38.41 32.30
C ASN A 216 23.63 -38.61 32.11
N LEU A 217 24.24 -37.85 31.20
CA LEU A 217 25.69 -37.88 30.97
C LEU A 217 26.44 -37.38 32.19
N HIS A 218 26.01 -36.25 32.79
CA HIS A 218 26.58 -35.72 34.02
C HIS A 218 26.51 -36.74 35.16
N ASN A 219 25.36 -37.42 35.31
CA ASN A 219 25.20 -38.49 36.31
C ASN A 219 26.13 -39.68 36.04
N THR A 220 26.31 -40.05 34.78
CA THR A 220 27.20 -41.16 34.38
C THR A 220 28.66 -40.80 34.60
N VAL A 221 29.07 -39.61 34.20
CA VAL A 221 30.43 -39.08 34.44
C VAL A 221 30.70 -38.95 35.93
N SER A 222 29.75 -38.45 36.73
CA SER A 222 29.88 -38.38 38.18
C SER A 222 30.09 -39.77 38.80
N LYS A 223 29.31 -40.76 38.36
CA LYS A 223 29.47 -42.16 38.81
C LYS A 223 30.81 -42.78 38.41
N LEU A 224 31.38 -42.40 37.27
CA LEU A 224 32.69 -42.87 36.81
C LEU A 224 33.86 -42.12 37.45
N MET A 225 33.73 -40.80 37.63
CA MET A 225 34.78 -39.95 38.18
C MET A 225 34.96 -40.13 39.69
N ASN A 226 33.88 -40.31 40.45
CA ASN A 226 33.97 -40.49 41.90
C ASN A 226 34.93 -41.63 42.30
N PRO A 227 34.81 -42.87 41.78
CA PRO A 227 35.75 -43.93 42.11
C PRO A 227 37.18 -43.69 41.59
N LEU A 228 37.36 -43.00 40.46
CA LEU A 228 38.69 -42.60 39.96
C LEU A 228 39.36 -41.58 40.89
N ILE A 229 38.60 -40.60 41.38
CA ILE A 229 39.09 -39.62 42.36
C ILE A 229 39.42 -40.32 43.69
N ASP A 230 38.55 -41.22 44.14
CA ASP A 230 38.74 -41.97 45.39
C ASP A 230 40.00 -42.85 45.30
N THR A 231 40.17 -43.60 44.21
CA THR A 231 41.36 -44.43 43.97
C THR A 231 42.64 -43.60 43.86
N TYR A 232 42.60 -42.45 43.18
CA TYR A 232 43.72 -41.51 43.12
C TYR A 232 44.11 -40.96 44.50
N ASN A 233 43.11 -40.57 45.31
CA ASN A 233 43.34 -40.08 46.67
C ASN A 233 43.88 -41.17 47.60
N GLU A 234 43.42 -42.41 47.46
CA GLU A 234 43.99 -43.57 48.17
C GLU A 234 45.45 -43.82 47.79
N LEU A 235 45.76 -43.83 46.49
CA LEU A 235 47.14 -44.01 45.99
C LEU A 235 48.07 -42.91 46.52
N LYS A 236 47.60 -41.66 46.58
CA LYS A 236 48.34 -40.53 47.15
C LYS A 236 48.59 -40.69 48.65
N LYS A 237 47.61 -41.18 49.42
CA LYS A 237 47.76 -41.48 50.86
C LYS A 237 48.72 -42.64 51.13
N LYS A 238 48.72 -43.67 50.26
CA LYS A 238 49.54 -44.88 50.43
C LYS A 238 51.01 -44.69 50.03
N LYS A 239 51.42 -43.58 49.41
CA LYS A 239 52.83 -43.31 49.07
C LYS A 239 53.63 -43.15 50.37
N PRO A 240 54.42 -44.15 50.79
CA PRO A 240 55.13 -44.05 52.06
C PRO A 240 56.14 -42.92 51.94
N ARG A 241 56.16 -42.01 52.91
CA ARG A 241 57.28 -41.09 53.13
C ARG A 241 58.52 -41.97 53.21
N SER A 242 59.28 -42.05 52.12
CA SER A 242 60.56 -42.75 52.09
C SER A 242 61.39 -42.12 53.19
N LYS A 243 61.53 -42.86 54.29
CA LYS A 243 62.35 -42.47 55.43
C LYS A 243 63.75 -42.22 54.87
N LYS A 244 64.15 -40.95 54.86
CA LYS A 244 65.52 -40.50 54.65
C LYS A 244 66.38 -41.29 55.66
N LYS A 245 67.03 -42.35 55.18
CA LYS A 245 68.08 -43.03 55.94
C LYS A 245 69.34 -42.19 55.75
N LYS A 246 69.80 -41.64 56.88
CA LYS A 246 71.14 -41.19 57.25
C LYS A 246 71.90 -40.37 56.20
#